data_AF-A0A9D6Y350-F1
#
_entry.id   AF-A0A9D6Y350-F1
#
_cell.length_a   1.000
_cell.length_b   1.000
_cell.length_c   1.000
_cell.angle_alpha   90.00
_cell.angle_beta   90.00
_cell.angle_gamma   90.00
#
_symmetry.space_group_name_H-M   'P 1'
#
loop_
_entity.id
_entity.type
_entity.pdbx_description
1 polymer ?
#
loop_
_entity_poly.entity_id
_entity_poly.type
_entity_poly.pdbx_seq_one_letter_code
_entity_poly.pdbx_strand_id
1 'polypeptide(L)'
;MASLGQILREAREQQGYSLEEVEKATRIGKRYLAALEAEDYGKLPSPVYVRGFVRLYAQHLGLEVESVLALYPERFSRGTSGLPPPPALGRPSRPVATWAVIVLFLAAVASIGFFLYRGGILSGKEGGELVVQVPTTTPTPGPSPNATSPTGILTPGGTATATASKPGSTATSPATATVTAPSSSTPGSTGSSTASATASGTATASSTSTPASTVTPSNTAVPAVVVPFVVGQDYEQARAALQSLGLQVQRSDATQDGAPANQVLAQSPPAGSQLRAGQMVVLTVNSVTKKVAVPDVVRLPEPDAKQRLQAAGLKVNPFTNYQKLSDVPWAPKDICVGCVLSTTPGGGTLVDPGTEVSLAVRSS
;
A
#
# COMPACT_ATOMS: atom_id res chain seq x y z
N MET A 1 29.35 -36.30 3.55
CA MET A 1 28.41 -35.32 4.14
C MET A 1 27.30 -35.12 3.12
N ALA A 2 26.04 -35.19 3.52
CA ALA A 2 24.92 -34.95 2.62
C ALA A 2 24.95 -33.49 2.15
N SER A 3 24.61 -33.27 0.87
CA SER A 3 24.53 -31.93 0.28
C SER A 3 23.28 -31.19 0.76
N LEU A 4 23.26 -29.85 0.66
CA LEU A 4 22.12 -29.03 1.09
C LEU A 4 20.83 -29.48 0.40
N GLY A 5 20.90 -29.67 -0.92
CA GLY A 5 19.76 -30.08 -1.73
C GLY A 5 19.24 -31.46 -1.35
N GLN A 6 20.13 -32.41 -1.04
CA GLN A 6 19.77 -33.74 -0.57
C GLN A 6 19.04 -33.71 0.78
N ILE A 7 19.54 -32.93 1.75
CA ILE A 7 18.92 -32.83 3.08
C ILE A 7 17.51 -32.26 2.98
N LEU A 8 17.32 -31.20 2.20
CA LEU A 8 16.00 -30.59 1.99
C LEU A 8 15.04 -31.56 1.30
N ARG A 9 15.51 -32.25 0.26
CA ARG A 9 14.71 -33.22 -0.47
C ARG A 9 14.31 -34.41 0.40
N GLU A 10 15.25 -34.98 1.13
CA GLU A 10 15.01 -36.15 1.98
C GLU A 10 14.04 -35.78 3.10
N ALA A 11 14.22 -34.64 3.77
CA ALA A 11 13.30 -34.17 4.80
C ALA A 11 11.89 -33.92 4.25
N ARG A 12 11.76 -33.39 3.03
CA ARG A 12 10.46 -33.24 2.34
C ARG A 12 9.82 -34.59 2.07
N GLU A 13 10.56 -35.53 1.49
CA GLU A 13 10.07 -36.86 1.13
C GLU A 13 9.69 -37.69 2.37
N GLN A 14 10.43 -37.58 3.47
CA GLN A 14 10.11 -38.22 4.75
C GLN A 14 8.79 -37.70 5.36
N GLN A 15 8.47 -36.43 5.16
CA GLN A 15 7.19 -35.85 5.59
C GLN A 15 6.07 -36.01 4.56
N GLY A 16 6.36 -36.63 3.40
CA GLY A 16 5.39 -36.91 2.35
C GLY A 16 4.92 -35.67 1.58
N TYR A 17 5.60 -34.53 1.73
CA TYR A 17 5.18 -33.30 1.06
C TYR A 17 5.54 -33.30 -0.42
N SER A 18 4.60 -32.82 -1.24
CA SER A 18 4.89 -32.48 -2.64
C SER A 18 5.52 -31.09 -2.73
N LEU A 19 6.26 -30.81 -3.81
CA LEU A 19 6.83 -29.46 -4.02
C LEU A 19 5.74 -28.38 -4.16
N GLU A 20 4.57 -28.74 -4.68
CA GLU A 20 3.39 -27.86 -4.79
C GLU A 20 2.80 -27.50 -3.42
N GLU A 21 2.80 -28.44 -2.48
CA GLU A 21 2.33 -28.19 -1.11
C GLU A 21 3.28 -27.25 -0.38
N VAL A 22 4.59 -27.49 -0.51
CA VAL A 22 5.62 -26.59 0.04
C VAL A 22 5.53 -25.21 -0.61
N GLU A 23 5.27 -25.11 -1.91
CA GLU A 23 5.06 -23.84 -2.60
C GLU A 23 3.87 -23.07 -2.01
N LYS A 24 2.74 -23.74 -1.76
CA LYS A 24 1.57 -23.10 -1.14
C LYS A 24 1.87 -22.63 0.28
N ALA A 25 2.61 -23.42 1.06
CA ALA A 25 2.92 -23.10 2.46
C ALA A 25 3.97 -21.98 2.61
N THR A 26 5.04 -22.02 1.80
CA THR A 26 6.18 -21.09 1.89
C THR A 26 6.09 -19.90 0.96
N ARG A 27 5.19 -19.96 -0.04
CA ARG A 27 5.09 -19.03 -1.18
C ARG A 27 6.35 -18.94 -2.03
N ILE A 28 7.24 -19.92 -1.91
CA ILE A 28 8.42 -20.04 -2.78
C ILE A 28 8.01 -20.85 -4.00
N GLY A 29 8.20 -20.29 -5.19
CA GLY A 29 7.79 -20.95 -6.42
C GLY A 29 8.40 -22.35 -6.57
N LYS A 30 7.61 -23.34 -7.01
CA LYS A 30 8.04 -24.75 -7.16
C LYS A 30 9.35 -24.89 -7.95
N ARG A 31 9.55 -24.05 -8.97
CA ARG A 31 10.78 -24.05 -9.79
C ARG A 31 12.03 -23.73 -8.97
N TYR A 32 11.91 -22.87 -7.96
CA TYR A 32 13.01 -22.50 -7.07
C TYR A 32 13.26 -23.56 -6.00
N LEU A 33 12.21 -24.16 -5.45
CA LEU A 33 12.33 -25.30 -4.52
C LEU A 33 13.03 -26.49 -5.20
N ALA A 34 12.63 -26.82 -6.43
CA ALA A 34 13.29 -27.85 -7.23
C ALA A 34 14.76 -27.52 -7.54
N ALA A 35 15.06 -26.24 -7.82
CA ALA A 35 16.43 -25.80 -8.06
C ALA A 35 17.30 -25.83 -6.79
N LEU A 36 16.72 -25.57 -5.60
CA LEU A 36 17.39 -25.74 -4.31
C LEU A 36 17.71 -27.21 -4.02
N GLU A 37 16.75 -28.12 -4.25
CA GLU A 37 16.96 -29.57 -4.06
C GLU A 37 17.98 -30.15 -5.06
N ALA A 38 18.06 -29.59 -6.27
CA ALA A 38 19.03 -29.98 -7.30
C ALA A 38 20.36 -29.22 -7.20
N GLU A 39 20.49 -28.27 -6.27
CA GLU A 39 21.63 -27.34 -6.13
C GLU A 39 21.97 -26.58 -7.43
N ASP A 40 20.96 -26.33 -8.26
CA ASP A 40 21.08 -25.57 -9.50
C ASP A 40 20.94 -24.07 -9.22
N TYR A 41 22.00 -23.49 -8.65
CA TYR A 41 22.03 -22.07 -8.26
C TYR A 41 21.88 -21.10 -9.45
N GLY A 42 22.05 -21.55 -10.70
CA GLY A 42 21.89 -20.72 -11.90
C GLY A 42 20.44 -20.38 -12.21
N LYS A 43 19.48 -21.18 -11.71
CA LYS A 43 18.03 -20.93 -11.88
C LYS A 43 17.41 -20.14 -10.74
N LEU A 44 18.17 -19.89 -9.67
CA LEU A 44 17.70 -19.18 -8.50
C LEU A 44 17.80 -17.66 -8.71
N PRO A 45 16.95 -16.86 -8.03
CA PRO A 45 17.04 -15.39 -8.08
C PRO A 45 18.29 -14.88 -7.33
N SER A 46 18.38 -13.57 -7.11
CA SER A 46 19.53 -12.97 -6.42
C SER A 46 19.87 -13.72 -5.09
N PRO A 47 21.16 -13.97 -4.79
CA PRO A 47 21.57 -14.80 -3.66
C PRO A 47 21.03 -14.34 -2.29
N VAL A 48 20.73 -13.05 -2.14
CA VAL A 48 20.10 -12.49 -0.94
C VAL A 48 18.71 -13.11 -0.69
N TYR A 49 17.94 -13.33 -1.76
CA TYR A 49 16.63 -13.97 -1.68
C TYR A 49 16.75 -15.48 -1.42
N VAL A 50 17.74 -16.12 -2.01
CA VAL A 50 17.98 -17.57 -1.85
C VAL A 50 18.20 -17.95 -0.39
N ARG A 51 18.97 -17.14 0.36
CA ARG A 51 19.15 -17.36 1.81
C ARG A 51 17.82 -17.32 2.58
N GLY A 52 16.91 -16.42 2.18
CA GLY A 52 15.56 -16.38 2.71
C GLY A 52 14.75 -17.64 2.37
N PHE A 53 14.87 -18.14 1.15
CA PHE A 53 14.19 -19.36 0.70
C PHE A 53 14.66 -20.59 1.46
N VAL A 54 15.99 -20.75 1.63
CA VAL A 54 16.56 -21.86 2.42
C VAL A 54 16.04 -21.83 3.86
N ARG A 55 15.98 -20.65 4.48
CA ARG A 55 15.44 -20.48 5.84
C ARG A 55 13.96 -20.86 5.94
N LEU A 56 13.12 -20.33 5.06
CA LEU A 56 11.68 -20.61 5.03
C LEU A 56 11.40 -22.09 4.76
N TYR A 57 12.16 -22.70 3.86
CA TYR A 57 11.99 -24.11 3.52
C TYR A 57 12.44 -25.02 4.67
N ALA A 58 13.60 -24.76 5.27
CA ALA A 58 14.08 -25.49 6.44
C ALA A 58 13.10 -25.37 7.63
N GLN A 59 12.57 -24.17 7.88
CA GLN A 59 11.58 -23.94 8.94
C GLN A 59 10.29 -24.72 8.69
N HIS A 60 9.81 -24.79 7.44
CA HIS A 60 8.62 -25.54 7.09
C HIS A 60 8.80 -27.06 7.27
N LEU A 61 10.01 -27.58 6.96
CA LEU A 61 10.36 -28.98 7.15
C LEU A 61 10.75 -29.33 8.61
N GLY A 62 10.76 -28.34 9.52
CA GLY A 62 11.17 -28.55 10.90
C GLY A 62 12.66 -28.86 11.08
N LEU A 63 13.49 -28.50 10.09
CA LEU A 63 14.95 -28.66 10.15
C LEU A 63 15.60 -27.53 10.96
N GLU A 64 16.78 -27.81 11.51
CA GLU A 64 17.55 -26.83 12.26
C GLU A 64 18.15 -25.81 11.28
N VAL A 65 17.66 -24.58 11.35
CA VAL A 65 17.88 -23.55 10.32
C VAL A 65 19.36 -23.19 10.16
N GLU A 66 20.13 -23.14 11.25
CA GLU A 66 21.52 -22.69 11.21
C GLU A 66 22.44 -23.73 10.56
N SER A 67 22.27 -25.03 10.85
CA SER A 67 23.01 -26.08 10.16
C SER A 67 22.69 -26.16 8.66
N VAL A 68 21.42 -26.01 8.27
CA VAL A 68 21.04 -26.00 6.85
C VAL A 68 21.62 -24.78 6.14
N LEU A 69 21.59 -23.60 6.77
CA LEU A 69 22.19 -22.40 6.20
C LEU A 69 23.72 -22.47 6.09
N ALA A 70 24.40 -23.19 6.99
CA ALA A 70 25.85 -23.39 6.93
C ALA A 70 26.29 -24.22 5.71
N LEU A 71 25.38 -25.02 5.14
CA LEU A 71 25.63 -25.82 3.94
C LEU A 71 25.42 -25.03 2.64
N TYR A 72 24.84 -23.82 2.71
CA TYR A 72 24.66 -22.96 1.55
C TYR A 72 26.00 -22.30 1.15
N PRO A 73 26.46 -22.39 -0.12
CA PRO A 73 27.80 -21.96 -0.48
C PRO A 73 28.06 -20.46 -0.28
N GLU A 74 29.07 -20.14 0.53
CA GLU A 74 29.49 -18.75 0.83
C GLU A 74 29.84 -17.91 -0.40
N ARG A 75 30.28 -18.55 -1.50
CA ARG A 75 30.55 -17.86 -2.79
C ARG A 75 29.31 -17.13 -3.34
N PHE A 76 28.12 -17.65 -3.06
CA PHE A 76 26.86 -17.00 -3.40
C PHE A 76 26.38 -16.07 -2.28
N SER A 77 26.72 -16.34 -1.02
CA SER A 77 26.48 -15.41 0.11
C SER A 77 27.24 -14.08 -0.06
N ARG A 78 28.43 -14.10 -0.67
CA ARG A 78 29.33 -12.94 -0.85
C ARG A 78 28.95 -11.97 -1.98
N GLY A 79 27.78 -12.08 -2.60
CA GLY A 79 27.27 -11.07 -3.52
C GLY A 79 27.19 -9.63 -2.94
N THR A 80 27.41 -9.47 -1.64
CA THR A 80 27.58 -8.19 -0.93
C THR A 80 28.96 -8.00 -0.28
N SER A 81 29.86 -8.99 -0.31
CA SER A 81 31.18 -8.93 0.36
C SER A 81 32.31 -8.37 -0.50
N GLY A 82 32.01 -7.95 -1.73
CA GLY A 82 32.92 -7.16 -2.57
C GLY A 82 32.59 -5.67 -2.61
N LEU A 83 31.44 -5.25 -2.05
CA LEU A 83 31.29 -3.84 -1.70
C LEU A 83 32.11 -3.61 -0.43
N PRO A 84 32.78 -2.44 -0.29
CA PRO A 84 33.28 -2.04 1.02
C PRO A 84 32.12 -2.20 2.02
N PRO A 85 32.39 -2.64 3.26
CA PRO A 85 31.34 -2.60 4.27
C PRO A 85 30.70 -1.22 4.16
N PRO A 86 29.36 -1.09 4.07
CA PRO A 86 28.75 0.21 4.22
C PRO A 86 29.43 0.81 5.45
N PRO A 87 29.96 2.06 5.36
CA PRO A 87 30.72 2.64 6.45
C PRO A 87 29.94 2.31 7.71
N ALA A 88 30.57 1.61 8.66
CA ALA A 88 29.87 1.08 9.81
C ALA A 88 29.04 2.24 10.35
N LEU A 89 27.74 2.23 10.05
CA LEU A 89 26.80 3.12 10.68
C LEU A 89 26.85 2.54 12.07
N GLY A 90 27.76 3.11 12.88
CA GLY A 90 27.95 2.69 14.24
C GLY A 90 26.56 2.54 14.79
N ARG A 91 26.29 1.41 15.46
CA ARG A 91 25.17 1.39 16.40
C ARG A 91 25.25 2.74 17.09
N PRO A 92 24.24 3.62 17.00
CA PRO A 92 24.32 4.86 17.74
C PRO A 92 24.34 4.42 19.19
N SER A 93 25.54 4.30 19.76
CA SER A 93 25.79 4.47 21.17
C SER A 93 25.26 5.86 21.41
N ARG A 94 24.00 5.95 21.84
CA ARG A 94 23.27 7.20 22.04
C ARG A 94 24.22 8.12 22.81
N PRO A 95 24.79 9.16 22.19
CA PRO A 95 25.62 10.05 22.96
C PRO A 95 24.64 10.79 23.87
N VAL A 96 24.93 10.78 25.17
CA VAL A 96 24.21 11.55 26.22
C VAL A 96 24.08 13.05 25.84
N ALA A 97 24.81 13.50 24.82
CA ALA A 97 24.83 14.85 24.27
C ALA A 97 23.56 15.34 23.55
N THR A 98 22.63 14.49 23.07
CA THR A 98 21.42 15.01 22.37
C THR A 98 20.43 15.67 23.34
N TRP A 99 20.40 15.23 24.60
CA TRP A 99 19.54 15.83 25.63
C TRP A 99 20.08 17.20 26.08
N ALA A 100 21.40 17.39 26.07
CA ALA A 100 22.02 18.66 26.46
C ALA A 100 21.61 19.81 25.54
N VAL A 101 21.48 19.57 24.23
CA VAL A 101 21.05 20.59 23.25
C VAL A 101 19.58 20.96 23.45
N ILE A 102 18.73 19.97 23.74
CA ILE A 102 17.30 20.18 24.01
C ILE A 102 17.11 20.94 25.32
N VAL A 103 17.86 20.59 26.36
CA VAL A 103 17.83 21.29 27.67
C VAL A 103 18.35 22.71 27.53
N LEU A 104 19.41 22.95 26.75
CA LEU A 104 19.95 24.28 26.48
C LEU A 104 18.92 25.16 25.73
N PHE A 105 18.24 24.58 24.74
CA PHE A 105 17.20 25.27 23.98
C PHE A 105 15.99 25.62 24.85
N LEU A 106 15.51 24.69 25.68
CA LEU A 106 14.42 24.94 26.61
C LEU A 106 14.78 25.98 27.68
N ALA A 107 16.02 25.95 28.18
CA ALA A 107 16.52 26.96 29.12
C ALA A 107 16.60 28.35 28.48
N ALA A 108 17.02 28.46 27.22
CA ALA A 108 17.05 29.72 26.48
C ALA A 108 15.64 30.30 26.31
N VAL A 109 14.66 29.48 25.89
CA VAL A 109 13.26 29.91 25.74
C VAL A 109 12.67 30.36 27.09
N ALA A 110 12.92 29.62 28.16
CA ALA A 110 12.48 29.99 29.50
C ALA A 110 13.12 31.31 29.98
N SER A 111 14.39 31.54 29.68
CA SER A 111 15.09 32.78 30.05
C SER A 111 14.56 34.00 29.29
N ILE A 112 14.22 33.85 28.00
CA ILE A 112 13.60 34.91 27.19
C ILE A 112 12.20 35.23 27.71
N GLY A 113 11.40 34.20 27.99
CA GLY A 113 10.09 34.37 28.61
C GLY A 113 10.17 35.07 29.97
N PHE A 114 11.15 34.71 30.80
CA PHE A 114 11.39 35.36 32.09
C PHE A 114 11.84 36.82 31.94
N PHE A 115 12.68 37.13 30.95
CA PHE A 115 13.12 38.51 30.68
C PHE A 115 11.98 39.39 30.17
N LEU A 116 11.10 38.85 29.33
CA LEU A 116 9.89 39.54 28.87
C LEU A 116 8.87 39.70 30.01
N TYR A 117 8.76 38.71 30.89
CA TYR A 117 7.87 38.75 32.06
C TYR A 117 8.37 39.71 33.16
N ARG A 118 9.70 39.81 33.36
CA ARG A 118 10.31 40.77 34.28
C ARG A 118 10.45 42.17 33.68
N GLY A 119 10.54 42.28 32.37
CA GLY A 119 10.69 43.53 31.62
C GLY A 119 9.39 44.32 31.45
N GLY A 120 8.42 44.17 32.35
CA GLY A 120 7.19 44.96 32.35
C GLY A 120 7.49 46.46 32.41
N ILE A 121 7.57 47.10 31.24
CA ILE A 121 7.44 48.54 31.06
C ILE A 121 6.33 48.77 30.03
N LEU A 122 5.14 49.01 30.56
CA LEU A 122 4.15 49.88 29.97
C LEU A 122 4.34 51.27 30.57
N SER A 123 4.04 52.32 29.78
CA SER A 123 3.83 53.74 30.15
C SER A 123 4.97 54.67 29.71
N GLY A 124 4.73 55.75 28.97
CA GLY A 124 3.49 56.30 28.46
C GLY A 124 3.69 57.75 28.02
N LYS A 125 2.65 58.34 27.38
CA LYS A 125 2.42 59.79 27.17
C LYS A 125 3.44 60.45 26.19
N GLU A 126 3.08 61.30 25.23
CA GLU A 126 2.12 62.41 25.24
C GLU A 126 1.55 62.69 23.84
N GLY A 127 0.36 63.28 23.80
CA GLY A 127 -0.21 63.88 22.60
C GLY A 127 0.29 65.31 22.37
N GLY A 128 0.21 65.74 21.12
CA GLY A 128 0.37 67.12 20.62
C GLY A 128 0.21 67.05 19.10
N GLU A 129 -0.99 67.25 18.57
CA GLU A 129 -1.61 68.53 18.16
C GLU A 129 -1.10 69.02 16.79
N LEU A 130 -2.08 69.36 15.95
CA LEU A 130 -2.04 69.78 14.55
C LEU A 130 -0.95 70.79 14.18
N VAL A 131 -0.35 70.67 12.99
CA VAL A 131 -0.20 71.81 12.05
C VAL A 131 -0.16 71.33 10.58
N VAL A 132 -1.01 71.96 9.77
CA VAL A 132 -1.10 71.97 8.30
C VAL A 132 0.06 72.75 7.67
N GLN A 133 0.72 72.27 6.60
CA GLN A 133 1.05 73.05 5.39
C GLN A 133 1.85 72.27 4.31
N VAL A 134 1.24 72.14 3.13
CA VAL A 134 1.86 72.13 1.77
C VAL A 134 2.76 73.38 1.57
N PRO A 135 3.73 73.49 0.59
CA PRO A 135 3.75 72.95 -0.78
C PRO A 135 5.16 72.62 -1.40
N THR A 136 5.20 72.40 -2.73
CA THR A 136 6.34 72.70 -3.67
C THR A 136 7.44 71.62 -3.76
N THR A 137 7.88 71.03 -4.89
CA THR A 137 7.67 71.15 -6.35
C THR A 137 8.23 69.88 -7.03
N THR A 138 7.48 69.32 -7.98
CA THR A 138 7.80 69.10 -9.41
C THR A 138 9.26 68.86 -9.85
N PRO A 139 9.52 68.24 -11.02
CA PRO A 139 9.30 66.85 -11.44
C PRO A 139 10.60 66.27 -12.08
N THR A 140 10.60 65.02 -12.56
CA THR A 140 11.34 64.68 -13.79
C THR A 140 10.66 63.49 -14.48
N PRO A 141 10.62 63.48 -15.83
CA PRO A 141 9.46 63.03 -16.58
C PRO A 141 9.67 61.76 -17.42
N GLY A 142 8.57 61.04 -17.59
CA GLY A 142 8.13 60.49 -18.88
C GLY A 142 8.62 59.09 -19.28
N PRO A 143 7.93 58.41 -20.20
CA PRO A 143 6.50 58.49 -20.54
C PRO A 143 5.77 57.15 -20.40
N SER A 144 4.45 57.30 -20.33
CA SER A 144 3.41 56.30 -20.16
C SER A 144 2.98 55.71 -21.54
N PRO A 145 1.83 55.01 -21.68
CA PRO A 145 1.68 53.77 -22.43
C PRO A 145 0.98 54.06 -23.78
N ASN A 146 0.61 53.03 -24.54
CA ASN A 146 -0.66 53.16 -25.25
C ASN A 146 -1.30 51.80 -25.57
N ALA A 147 -2.53 51.68 -25.08
CA ALA A 147 -3.54 50.80 -25.64
C ALA A 147 -4.17 51.49 -26.84
N THR A 148 -4.51 50.75 -27.90
CA THR A 148 -5.60 51.13 -28.81
C THR A 148 -6.16 49.88 -29.50
N SER A 149 -7.42 49.55 -29.20
CA SER A 149 -8.33 48.69 -29.97
C SER A 149 -8.79 49.41 -31.27
N PRO A 150 -9.84 49.01 -32.02
CA PRO A 150 -10.40 47.72 -32.46
C PRO A 150 -10.57 47.69 -34.02
N THR A 151 -11.39 46.74 -34.53
CA THR A 151 -12.07 46.72 -35.87
C THR A 151 -11.21 46.07 -36.98
N GLY A 152 -11.59 45.00 -37.68
CA GLY A 152 -12.86 44.56 -38.25
C GLY A 152 -12.66 44.39 -39.77
N ILE A 153 -13.55 43.64 -40.47
CA ILE A 153 -13.64 43.34 -41.93
C ILE A 153 -13.36 41.83 -42.21
N LEU A 154 -14.41 40.99 -42.36
CA LEU A 154 -15.12 40.59 -43.61
C LEU A 154 -14.15 39.87 -44.59
N THR A 155 -14.38 38.70 -45.21
CA THR A 155 -15.58 38.11 -45.84
C THR A 155 -15.20 36.68 -46.38
N PRO A 156 -16.01 35.93 -47.19
CA PRO A 156 -16.20 34.47 -47.03
C PRO A 156 -15.86 33.64 -48.31
N GLY A 157 -16.22 32.35 -48.31
CA GLY A 157 -16.30 31.49 -49.50
C GLY A 157 -15.98 30.04 -49.12
N GLY A 158 -16.97 29.18 -48.91
CA GLY A 158 -17.60 28.37 -49.98
C GLY A 158 -16.81 27.07 -50.13
N THR A 159 -17.36 25.86 -50.02
CA THR A 159 -18.64 25.40 -50.54
C THR A 159 -19.03 24.09 -49.85
N ALA A 160 -20.34 23.94 -49.67
CA ALA A 160 -21.08 22.77 -49.22
C ALA A 160 -20.72 21.46 -49.94
N THR A 161 -21.00 20.32 -49.30
CA THR A 161 -22.00 19.38 -49.84
C THR A 161 -22.60 18.60 -48.68
N ALA A 162 -23.91 18.75 -48.52
CA ALA A 162 -24.76 17.95 -47.67
C ALA A 162 -25.12 16.64 -48.37
N THR A 163 -25.32 15.56 -47.62
CA THR A 163 -26.33 14.54 -47.97
C THR A 163 -26.88 13.96 -46.69
N ALA A 164 -28.16 14.26 -46.45
CA ALA A 164 -29.00 13.62 -45.47
C ALA A 164 -29.52 12.30 -46.04
N SER A 165 -29.65 11.28 -45.19
CA SER A 165 -30.61 10.19 -45.36
C SER A 165 -30.96 9.58 -44.00
N LYS A 166 -32.22 9.78 -43.61
CA LYS A 166 -33.05 9.03 -42.64
C LYS A 166 -34.22 8.48 -43.50
N PRO A 167 -35.12 7.55 -43.08
CA PRO A 167 -35.19 6.69 -41.89
C PRO A 167 -35.43 5.19 -42.21
N GLY A 168 -35.36 4.32 -41.20
CA GLY A 168 -35.78 2.92 -41.32
C GLY A 168 -36.00 2.27 -39.96
N SER A 169 -37.25 2.31 -39.50
CA SER A 169 -37.79 1.57 -38.34
C SER A 169 -38.03 0.11 -38.74
N THR A 170 -37.72 -0.85 -37.86
CA THR A 170 -38.63 -1.99 -37.60
C THR A 170 -38.24 -2.71 -36.32
N ALA A 171 -39.24 -2.83 -35.44
CA ALA A 171 -39.29 -3.77 -34.34
C ALA A 171 -39.43 -5.21 -34.86
N THR A 172 -38.81 -6.19 -34.18
CA THR A 172 -39.37 -7.54 -34.05
C THR A 172 -38.77 -8.26 -32.83
N SER A 173 -39.57 -8.36 -31.77
CA SER A 173 -39.67 -9.52 -30.87
C SER A 173 -40.91 -10.29 -31.37
N PRO A 174 -41.00 -11.64 -31.37
CA PRO A 174 -41.30 -12.36 -30.12
C PRO A 174 -40.85 -13.84 -30.03
N ALA A 175 -41.25 -14.45 -28.91
CA ALA A 175 -41.51 -15.88 -28.64
C ALA A 175 -40.34 -16.70 -28.05
N THR A 176 -40.35 -17.02 -26.75
CA THR A 176 -41.19 -18.00 -26.01
C THR A 176 -40.64 -19.42 -26.10
N ALA A 177 -40.09 -19.91 -25.00
CA ALA A 177 -40.15 -21.33 -24.61
C ALA A 177 -40.24 -21.43 -23.08
N THR A 178 -41.48 -21.54 -22.62
CA THR A 178 -41.89 -22.06 -21.32
C THR A 178 -41.78 -23.59 -21.37
N VAL A 179 -41.03 -24.24 -20.46
CA VAL A 179 -41.32 -25.60 -19.94
C VAL A 179 -40.59 -25.73 -18.58
N THR A 180 -41.25 -25.57 -17.44
CA THR A 180 -41.94 -26.60 -16.61
C THR A 180 -41.03 -27.22 -15.53
N ALA A 181 -41.35 -26.88 -14.28
CA ALA A 181 -40.95 -27.60 -13.06
C ALA A 181 -41.75 -28.91 -12.90
N PRO A 182 -41.22 -29.89 -12.15
CA PRO A 182 -41.91 -30.32 -10.92
C PRO A 182 -40.92 -30.49 -9.76
N SER A 183 -41.21 -29.94 -8.58
CA SER A 183 -41.92 -30.57 -7.45
C SER A 183 -41.10 -31.55 -6.61
N SER A 184 -40.96 -31.14 -5.33
CA SER A 184 -41.01 -31.94 -4.09
C SER A 184 -39.98 -33.03 -3.81
N SER A 185 -39.21 -32.85 -2.73
CA SER A 185 -39.35 -33.70 -1.53
C SER A 185 -38.54 -33.16 -0.33
N THR A 186 -39.24 -32.81 0.73
CA THR A 186 -38.80 -32.84 2.14
C THR A 186 -39.35 -34.14 2.75
N PRO A 187 -38.66 -34.80 3.70
CA PRO A 187 -38.87 -34.58 5.16
C PRO A 187 -37.52 -34.57 5.93
N GLY A 188 -37.30 -34.00 7.12
CA GLY A 188 -38.09 -33.99 8.36
C GLY A 188 -37.39 -34.88 9.42
N SER A 189 -36.77 -34.29 10.45
CA SER A 189 -36.50 -34.86 11.80
C SER A 189 -35.67 -33.82 12.58
N THR A 190 -36.20 -33.03 13.52
CA THR A 190 -36.65 -33.36 14.88
C THR A 190 -35.57 -34.04 15.72
N GLY A 191 -35.12 -33.32 16.76
CA GLY A 191 -34.11 -33.77 17.72
C GLY A 191 -33.88 -32.72 18.80
N SER A 192 -34.91 -32.47 19.61
CA SER A 192 -34.83 -31.77 20.89
C SER A 192 -34.49 -32.80 21.97
N SER A 193 -33.49 -32.55 22.82
CA SER A 193 -33.38 -33.24 24.11
C SER A 193 -32.69 -32.36 25.15
N THR A 194 -33.56 -31.71 25.92
CA THR A 194 -33.41 -31.32 27.31
C THR A 194 -32.89 -32.47 28.17
N ALA A 195 -31.90 -32.22 29.04
CA ALA A 195 -31.75 -32.95 30.30
C ALA A 195 -30.98 -32.11 31.31
N SER A 196 -31.75 -31.58 32.26
CA SER A 196 -31.31 -31.04 33.54
C SER A 196 -31.04 -32.21 34.50
N ALA A 197 -29.95 -32.15 35.27
CA ALA A 197 -29.80 -32.96 36.47
C ALA A 197 -28.90 -32.26 37.49
N THR A 198 -29.59 -31.71 38.49
CA THR A 198 -29.13 -31.27 39.81
C THR A 198 -28.47 -32.40 40.61
N ALA A 199 -27.36 -32.13 41.30
CA ALA A 199 -27.07 -32.72 42.61
C ALA A 199 -26.09 -31.83 43.41
N SER A 200 -26.58 -31.33 44.54
CA SER A 200 -25.84 -30.67 45.61
C SER A 200 -24.89 -31.64 46.33
N GLY A 201 -23.78 -31.10 46.84
CA GLY A 201 -22.92 -31.75 47.83
C GLY A 201 -22.07 -30.70 48.55
N THR A 202 -22.43 -30.45 49.81
CA THR A 202 -21.94 -29.37 50.67
C THR A 202 -20.77 -29.81 51.56
N ALA A 203 -19.81 -28.89 51.73
CA ALA A 203 -18.91 -28.64 52.87
C ALA A 203 -17.86 -29.69 53.31
N THR A 204 -16.60 -29.24 53.49
CA THR A 204 -16.09 -28.72 54.78
C THR A 204 -14.59 -28.41 54.66
N ALA A 205 -14.18 -27.32 55.32
CA ALA A 205 -12.85 -26.72 55.33
C ALA A 205 -11.75 -27.55 56.00
N SER A 206 -10.49 -27.26 55.62
CA SER A 206 -9.38 -27.07 56.58
C SER A 206 -8.21 -26.34 55.92
N SER A 207 -7.89 -25.20 56.52
CA SER A 207 -6.72 -24.35 56.33
C SER A 207 -5.43 -25.04 56.76
N THR A 208 -4.29 -24.80 56.08
CA THR A 208 -2.98 -24.55 56.70
C THR A 208 -2.01 -23.90 55.70
N SER A 209 -1.29 -22.92 56.23
CA SER A 209 -0.30 -21.95 55.75
C SER A 209 0.89 -22.44 54.90
N THR A 210 1.39 -21.58 54.01
CA THR A 210 2.82 -21.16 53.94
C THR A 210 2.94 -19.81 53.18
N PRO A 211 3.78 -18.86 53.60
CA PRO A 211 3.93 -17.55 52.95
C PRO A 211 4.99 -17.55 51.82
N ALA A 212 5.06 -16.41 51.12
CA ALA A 212 6.14 -15.97 50.22
C ALA A 212 6.14 -16.52 48.79
N SER A 213 5.45 -15.79 47.91
CA SER A 213 6.06 -15.29 46.67
C SER A 213 5.29 -14.07 46.22
N THR A 214 5.91 -12.91 46.44
CA THR A 214 5.54 -11.64 45.82
C THR A 214 5.66 -11.80 44.31
N VAL A 215 4.55 -12.13 43.65
CA VAL A 215 4.34 -11.83 42.24
C VAL A 215 3.68 -10.47 42.18
N THR A 216 4.48 -9.44 41.92
CA THR A 216 3.99 -8.18 41.38
C THR A 216 3.20 -8.49 40.11
N PRO A 217 1.90 -8.18 40.00
CA PRO A 217 1.27 -8.10 38.70
C PRO A 217 1.77 -6.82 38.04
N SER A 218 2.92 -6.88 37.38
CA SER A 218 3.24 -5.95 36.30
C SER A 218 2.40 -6.33 35.08
N ASN A 219 1.09 -6.09 35.15
CA ASN A 219 0.27 -6.03 33.97
C ASN A 219 -0.41 -4.67 33.95
N THR A 220 0.30 -3.69 33.37
CA THR A 220 -0.34 -2.50 32.82
C THR A 220 -1.25 -2.97 31.70
N ALA A 221 -2.46 -3.41 32.06
CA ALA A 221 -3.47 -3.89 31.14
C ALA A 221 -3.93 -2.70 30.28
N VAL A 222 -3.39 -2.62 29.06
CA VAL A 222 -3.86 -1.68 28.05
C VAL A 222 -5.36 -1.94 27.85
N PRO A 223 -6.23 -0.91 27.93
CA PRO A 223 -7.67 -1.12 27.86
C PRO A 223 -8.05 -1.83 26.56
N ALA A 224 -8.81 -2.91 26.70
CA ALA A 224 -9.39 -3.63 25.57
C ALA A 224 -10.58 -2.83 25.02
N VAL A 225 -10.52 -2.51 23.74
CA VAL A 225 -11.51 -1.77 22.96
C VAL A 225 -12.27 -2.76 22.09
N VAL A 226 -13.60 -2.76 22.18
CA VAL A 226 -14.46 -3.63 21.35
C VAL A 226 -14.65 -2.98 19.98
N VAL A 227 -14.44 -3.75 18.92
CA VAL A 227 -14.63 -3.30 17.54
C VAL A 227 -16.13 -3.20 17.22
N PRO A 228 -16.66 -2.01 16.86
CA PRO A 228 -18.05 -1.84 16.46
C PRO A 228 -18.34 -2.49 15.10
N PHE A 229 -19.62 -2.73 14.82
CA PHE A 229 -20.10 -3.13 13.50
C PHE A 229 -20.25 -1.90 12.60
N VAL A 230 -19.41 -1.81 11.57
CA VAL A 230 -19.39 -0.70 10.59
C VAL A 230 -19.68 -1.14 9.16
N VAL A 231 -19.98 -2.43 8.93
CA VAL A 231 -20.39 -2.94 7.62
C VAL A 231 -21.71 -2.30 7.20
N GLY A 232 -21.78 -1.83 5.95
CA GLY A 232 -22.92 -1.10 5.40
C GLY A 232 -22.91 0.41 5.65
N GLN A 233 -21.99 0.93 6.47
CA GLN A 233 -21.82 2.37 6.65
C GLN A 233 -20.94 2.97 5.53
N ASP A 234 -20.99 4.29 5.39
CA ASP A 234 -20.00 5.03 4.59
C ASP A 234 -18.61 4.93 5.21
N TYR A 235 -17.57 4.84 4.39
CA TYR A 235 -16.18 4.70 4.85
C TYR A 235 -15.75 5.80 5.83
N GLU A 236 -16.13 7.06 5.60
CA GLU A 236 -15.71 8.16 6.48
C GLU A 236 -16.40 8.08 7.84
N GLN A 237 -17.67 7.68 7.86
CA GLN A 237 -18.42 7.44 9.11
C GLN A 237 -17.83 6.27 9.90
N ALA A 238 -17.58 5.15 9.22
CA ALA A 238 -16.97 3.96 9.79
C ALA A 238 -15.57 4.26 10.36
N ARG A 239 -14.77 5.01 9.60
CA ARG A 239 -13.44 5.45 10.01
C ARG A 239 -13.50 6.32 11.26
N ALA A 240 -14.37 7.32 11.30
CA ALA A 240 -14.54 8.20 12.45
C ALA A 240 -14.97 7.41 13.71
N ALA A 241 -15.88 6.46 13.55
CA ALA A 241 -16.33 5.59 14.63
C ALA A 241 -15.20 4.73 15.21
N LEU A 242 -14.33 4.17 14.37
CA LEU A 242 -13.18 3.37 14.81
C LEU A 242 -12.04 4.23 15.39
N GLN A 243 -11.78 5.40 14.80
CA GLN A 243 -10.74 6.31 15.25
C GLN A 243 -11.06 6.94 16.61
N SER A 244 -12.34 7.23 16.90
CA SER A 244 -12.75 7.74 18.22
C SER A 244 -12.50 6.73 19.34
N LEU A 245 -12.46 5.44 19.01
CA LEU A 245 -12.09 4.35 19.91
C LEU A 245 -10.57 4.11 19.99
N GLY A 246 -9.76 4.96 19.34
CA GLY A 246 -8.31 4.85 19.30
C GLY A 246 -7.80 3.72 18.41
N LEU A 247 -8.61 3.19 17.50
CA LEU A 247 -8.19 2.16 16.53
C LEU A 247 -7.65 2.81 15.26
N GLN A 248 -6.66 2.16 14.64
CA GLN A 248 -6.16 2.56 13.33
C GLN A 248 -7.00 1.90 12.23
N VAL A 249 -7.24 2.61 11.14
CA VAL A 249 -8.08 2.12 10.04
C VAL A 249 -7.26 2.02 8.77
N GLN A 250 -7.23 0.85 8.17
CA GLN A 250 -6.66 0.62 6.85
C GLN A 250 -7.80 0.44 5.84
N ARG A 251 -7.76 1.18 4.73
CA ARG A 251 -8.71 1.02 3.63
C ARG A 251 -8.20 -0.05 2.67
N SER A 252 -9.12 -0.91 2.23
CA SER A 252 -8.93 -1.85 1.14
C SER A 252 -10.11 -1.67 0.18
N ASP A 253 -9.86 -1.53 -1.11
CA ASP A 253 -10.93 -1.34 -2.10
C ASP A 253 -11.29 -2.69 -2.76
N ALA A 254 -12.58 -2.92 -2.96
CA ALA A 254 -13.13 -4.03 -3.73
C ALA A 254 -14.33 -3.54 -4.55
N THR A 255 -14.67 -4.23 -5.64
CA THR A 255 -15.83 -3.87 -6.46
C THR A 255 -16.93 -4.91 -6.24
N GLN A 256 -18.11 -4.46 -5.82
CA GLN A 256 -19.30 -5.29 -5.71
C GLN A 256 -20.48 -4.61 -6.42
N ASP A 257 -21.06 -5.31 -7.39
CA ASP A 257 -22.26 -4.85 -8.10
C ASP A 257 -23.45 -4.73 -7.13
N GLY A 258 -24.20 -3.63 -7.27
CA GLY A 258 -25.41 -3.38 -6.49
C GLY A 258 -25.19 -2.73 -5.11
N ALA A 259 -23.96 -2.62 -4.61
CA ALA A 259 -23.66 -1.82 -3.43
C ALA A 259 -23.41 -0.34 -3.80
N PRO A 260 -23.80 0.63 -2.97
CA PRO A 260 -23.43 2.04 -3.15
C PRO A 260 -21.92 2.26 -3.09
N ALA A 261 -21.46 3.30 -3.77
CA ALA A 261 -20.05 3.73 -3.76
C ALA A 261 -19.60 4.14 -2.35
N ASN A 262 -18.35 3.87 -2.00
CA ASN A 262 -17.72 4.19 -0.71
C ASN A 262 -18.36 3.53 0.53
N GLN A 263 -19.20 2.51 0.33
CA GLN A 263 -19.77 1.73 1.43
C GLN A 263 -18.82 0.64 1.92
N VAL A 264 -18.74 0.40 3.23
CA VAL A 264 -17.99 -0.73 3.80
C VAL A 264 -18.70 -2.04 3.50
N LEU A 265 -18.06 -2.91 2.72
CA LEU A 265 -18.51 -4.26 2.39
C LEU A 265 -18.12 -5.28 3.45
N ALA A 266 -16.94 -5.11 4.04
CA ALA A 266 -16.42 -6.01 5.06
C ALA A 266 -15.47 -5.28 6.01
N GLN A 267 -15.32 -5.84 7.22
CA GLN A 267 -14.36 -5.38 8.21
C GLN A 267 -13.57 -6.57 8.76
N SER A 268 -12.28 -6.38 8.99
CA SER A 268 -11.41 -7.36 9.62
C SER A 268 -10.50 -6.68 10.65
N PRO A 269 -10.48 -7.11 11.92
CA PRO A 269 -11.27 -8.19 12.55
C PRO A 269 -12.80 -7.95 12.57
N PRO A 270 -13.63 -9.00 12.76
CA PRO A 270 -15.09 -8.87 12.77
C PRO A 270 -15.59 -8.06 13.98
N ALA A 271 -16.85 -7.59 13.90
CA ALA A 271 -17.48 -6.85 14.98
C ALA A 271 -17.50 -7.65 16.29
N GLY A 272 -17.35 -6.97 17.42
CA GLY A 272 -17.25 -7.58 18.75
C GLY A 272 -15.83 -8.04 19.13
N SER A 273 -14.87 -8.02 18.20
CA SER A 273 -13.47 -8.36 18.50
C SER A 273 -12.88 -7.40 19.54
N GLN A 274 -12.03 -7.91 20.43
CA GLN A 274 -11.32 -7.09 21.42
C GLN A 274 -9.93 -6.74 20.92
N LEU A 275 -9.71 -5.46 20.65
CA LEU A 275 -8.44 -4.92 20.21
C LEU A 275 -7.85 -3.99 21.27
N ARG A 276 -6.53 -3.84 21.25
CA ARG A 276 -5.86 -2.81 22.05
C ARG A 276 -5.94 -1.47 21.32
N ALA A 277 -5.96 -0.36 22.06
CA ALA A 277 -5.79 0.96 21.47
C ALA A 277 -4.55 0.99 20.55
N GLY A 278 -4.71 1.53 19.35
CA GLY A 278 -3.69 1.59 18.29
C GLY A 278 -3.63 0.38 17.35
N GLN A 279 -4.38 -0.70 17.62
CA GLN A 279 -4.49 -1.83 16.69
C GLN A 279 -5.22 -1.43 15.40
N MET A 280 -4.88 -2.13 14.32
CA MET A 280 -5.38 -1.85 12.98
C MET A 280 -6.63 -2.67 12.64
N VAL A 281 -7.63 -2.02 12.04
CA VAL A 281 -8.83 -2.61 11.44
C VAL A 281 -8.80 -2.32 9.95
N VAL A 282 -8.89 -3.36 9.13
CA VAL A 282 -9.00 -3.25 7.69
C VAL A 282 -10.48 -3.16 7.31
N LEU A 283 -10.86 -2.10 6.59
CA LEU A 283 -12.19 -1.93 6.01
C LEU A 283 -12.11 -2.16 4.51
N THR A 284 -12.84 -3.16 4.03
CA THR A 284 -13.06 -3.38 2.60
C THR A 284 -14.21 -2.49 2.16
N VAL A 285 -13.95 -1.57 1.24
CA VAL A 285 -14.87 -0.55 0.76
C VAL A 285 -15.24 -0.83 -0.69
N ASN A 286 -16.50 -0.63 -1.03
CA ASN A 286 -16.97 -0.71 -2.39
C ASN A 286 -16.44 0.48 -3.22
N SER A 287 -15.49 0.20 -4.09
CA SER A 287 -15.00 1.15 -5.07
C SER A 287 -15.67 0.93 -6.42
N VAL A 288 -16.43 1.93 -6.84
CA VAL A 288 -17.01 2.02 -8.19
C VAL A 288 -16.08 2.74 -9.17
N THR A 289 -14.80 2.94 -8.82
CA THR A 289 -13.85 3.62 -9.69
C THR A 289 -13.80 2.91 -11.03
N LYS A 290 -14.26 3.60 -12.09
CA LYS A 290 -14.18 3.10 -13.45
C LYS A 290 -12.71 2.84 -13.76
N LYS A 291 -12.34 1.57 -13.87
CA LYS A 291 -10.96 1.20 -14.20
C LYS A 291 -10.56 1.83 -15.52
N VAL A 292 -9.35 2.36 -15.55
CA VAL A 292 -8.75 2.97 -16.73
C VAL A 292 -7.93 1.88 -17.42
N ALA A 293 -8.11 1.72 -18.72
CA ALA A 293 -7.24 0.87 -19.51
C ALA A 293 -5.89 1.56 -19.71
N VAL A 294 -4.80 0.87 -19.41
CA VAL A 294 -3.45 1.35 -19.71
C VAL A 294 -3.32 1.50 -21.24
N PRO A 295 -3.08 2.71 -21.78
CA PRO A 295 -2.86 2.88 -23.21
C PRO A 295 -1.65 2.07 -23.67
N ASP A 296 -1.73 1.46 -24.85
CA ASP A 296 -0.56 0.85 -25.47
C ASP A 296 0.38 1.96 -25.97
N VAL A 297 1.55 2.04 -25.33
CA VAL A 297 2.59 3.01 -25.64
C VAL A 297 3.88 2.36 -26.16
N VAL A 298 3.86 1.06 -26.45
CA VAL A 298 5.00 0.36 -27.03
C VAL A 298 5.35 0.97 -28.39
N ARG A 299 6.65 1.06 -28.71
CA ARG A 299 7.22 1.73 -29.89
C ARG A 299 7.03 3.24 -29.97
N LEU A 300 6.29 3.89 -29.06
CA LEU A 300 6.28 5.34 -29.00
C LEU A 300 7.60 5.88 -28.39
N PRO A 301 8.04 7.08 -28.80
CA PRO A 301 9.07 7.82 -28.09
C PRO A 301 8.69 8.00 -26.62
N GLU A 302 9.67 7.90 -25.72
CA GLU A 302 9.48 8.10 -24.28
C GLU A 302 8.66 9.35 -23.89
N PRO A 303 8.91 10.57 -24.43
CA PRO A 303 8.12 11.75 -24.07
C PRO A 303 6.64 11.61 -24.45
N ASP A 304 6.36 11.07 -25.64
CA ASP A 304 5.00 10.88 -26.15
C ASP A 304 4.27 9.79 -25.36
N ALA A 305 4.98 8.71 -25.01
CA ALA A 305 4.47 7.66 -24.15
C ALA A 305 4.10 8.20 -22.77
N LYS A 306 4.97 9.02 -22.16
CA LYS A 306 4.71 9.68 -20.88
C LYS A 306 3.46 10.55 -20.93
N GLN A 307 3.36 11.39 -21.96
CA GLN A 307 2.20 12.26 -22.14
C GLN A 307 0.92 11.45 -22.32
N ARG A 308 0.94 10.36 -23.11
CA ARG A 308 -0.23 9.53 -23.36
C ARG A 308 -0.71 8.79 -22.12
N LEU A 309 0.21 8.30 -21.29
CA LEU A 309 -0.12 7.69 -19.99
C LEU A 309 -0.71 8.73 -19.01
N GLN A 310 -0.12 9.91 -18.95
CA GLN A 310 -0.61 11.01 -18.11
C GLN A 310 -1.99 11.50 -18.55
N ALA A 311 -2.24 11.61 -19.86
CA ALA A 311 -3.54 11.99 -20.41
C ALA A 311 -4.64 10.96 -20.10
N ALA A 312 -4.27 9.68 -19.91
CA ALA A 312 -5.18 8.64 -19.42
C ALA A 312 -5.43 8.72 -17.90
N GLY A 313 -4.82 9.67 -17.18
CA GLY A 313 -4.93 9.80 -15.73
C GLY A 313 -4.07 8.79 -14.97
N LEU A 314 -3.04 8.24 -15.61
CA LEU A 314 -2.06 7.35 -14.99
C LEU A 314 -0.81 8.13 -14.58
N LYS A 315 -0.14 7.68 -13.52
CA LYS A 315 1.15 8.24 -13.12
C LYS A 315 2.25 7.48 -13.83
N VAL A 316 3.31 8.17 -14.23
CA VAL A 316 4.49 7.51 -14.80
C VAL A 316 5.58 7.46 -13.77
N ASN A 317 6.21 6.30 -13.62
CA ASN A 317 7.36 6.15 -12.73
C ASN A 317 8.49 7.10 -13.17
N PRO A 318 9.03 7.93 -12.26
CA PRO A 318 10.13 8.84 -12.60
C PRO A 318 11.42 8.09 -12.99
N PHE A 319 11.60 6.86 -12.50
CA PHE A 319 12.71 5.99 -12.86
C PHE A 319 12.33 5.15 -14.09
N THR A 320 12.80 5.61 -15.25
CA THR A 320 12.67 4.88 -16.51
C THR A 320 13.78 3.83 -16.61
N ASN A 321 13.42 2.60 -16.93
CA ASN A 321 14.38 1.50 -17.09
C ASN A 321 14.94 1.50 -18.53
N TYR A 322 16.12 2.05 -18.71
CA TYR A 322 16.82 2.07 -20.00
C TYR A 322 17.56 0.76 -20.24
N GLN A 323 17.27 0.08 -21.35
CA GLN A 323 17.84 -1.22 -21.70
C GLN A 323 18.45 -1.20 -23.09
N LYS A 324 19.63 -1.81 -23.24
CA LYS A 324 20.23 -2.01 -24.57
C LYS A 324 19.46 -3.08 -25.30
N LEU A 325 19.34 -2.93 -26.62
CA LEU A 325 18.63 -3.91 -27.44
C LEU A 325 19.27 -5.32 -27.37
N SER A 326 20.58 -5.41 -27.13
CA SER A 326 21.28 -6.68 -26.91
C SER A 326 20.76 -7.48 -25.71
N ASP A 327 20.25 -6.78 -24.69
CA ASP A 327 19.89 -7.35 -23.40
C ASP A 327 18.41 -7.79 -23.37
N VAL A 328 17.64 -7.45 -24.42
CA VAL A 328 16.22 -7.78 -24.59
C VAL A 328 15.97 -8.55 -25.90
N PRO A 329 16.28 -9.86 -25.95
CA PRO A 329 16.16 -10.67 -27.18
C PRO A 329 14.74 -10.74 -27.75
N TRP A 330 13.73 -10.49 -26.92
CA TRP A 330 12.32 -10.48 -27.28
C TRP A 330 11.90 -9.19 -28.00
N ALA A 331 12.69 -8.11 -27.91
CA ALA A 331 12.32 -6.82 -28.45
C ALA A 331 12.52 -6.75 -29.98
N PRO A 332 11.67 -6.00 -30.70
CA PRO A 332 11.84 -5.81 -32.14
C PRO A 332 13.18 -5.12 -32.47
N LYS A 333 13.94 -5.68 -33.41
CA LYS A 333 15.27 -5.15 -33.78
C LYS A 333 15.21 -3.75 -34.42
N ASP A 334 14.09 -3.44 -35.04
CA ASP A 334 13.78 -2.20 -35.76
C ASP A 334 13.25 -1.08 -34.86
N ILE A 335 13.09 -1.31 -33.55
CA ILE A 335 12.55 -0.29 -32.64
C ILE A 335 13.47 0.93 -32.51
N CYS A 336 12.97 2.16 -32.55
CA CYS A 336 13.80 3.35 -32.42
C CYS A 336 14.52 3.45 -31.06
N VAL A 337 15.71 4.07 -31.05
CA VAL A 337 16.39 4.46 -29.80
C VAL A 337 15.54 5.51 -29.08
N GLY A 338 15.38 5.37 -27.77
CA GLY A 338 14.51 6.23 -26.96
C GLY A 338 13.02 5.84 -27.01
N CYS A 339 12.68 4.73 -27.67
CA CYS A 339 11.31 4.25 -27.76
C CYS A 339 11.00 3.18 -26.70
N VAL A 340 9.74 3.15 -26.25
CA VAL A 340 9.29 2.24 -25.20
C VAL A 340 9.29 0.80 -25.70
N LEU A 341 10.03 -0.06 -25.00
CA LEU A 341 10.10 -1.50 -25.20
C LEU A 341 8.90 -2.21 -24.57
N SER A 342 8.56 -1.82 -23.34
CA SER A 342 7.43 -2.38 -22.59
C SER A 342 6.99 -1.45 -21.46
N THR A 343 5.77 -1.70 -20.97
CA THR A 343 5.23 -1.05 -19.78
C THR A 343 4.81 -2.09 -18.75
N THR A 344 4.91 -1.71 -17.47
CA THR A 344 4.37 -2.50 -16.36
C THR A 344 3.53 -1.57 -15.48
N PRO A 345 2.21 -1.77 -15.39
CA PRO A 345 1.38 -2.76 -16.09
C PRO A 345 1.38 -2.63 -17.62
N GLY A 346 1.11 -3.74 -18.32
CA GLY A 346 1.11 -3.79 -19.79
C GLY A 346 -0.09 -3.07 -20.42
N GLY A 347 0.05 -2.64 -21.68
CA GLY A 347 -1.03 -2.02 -22.45
C GLY A 347 -2.30 -2.89 -22.48
N GLY A 348 -3.46 -2.25 -22.36
CA GLY A 348 -4.78 -2.90 -22.27
C GLY A 348 -5.19 -3.37 -20.88
N THR A 349 -4.28 -3.37 -19.90
CA THR A 349 -4.61 -3.77 -18.52
C THR A 349 -5.54 -2.74 -17.88
N LEU A 350 -6.61 -3.20 -17.22
CA LEU A 350 -7.51 -2.34 -16.45
C LEU A 350 -6.95 -2.08 -15.05
N VAL A 351 -6.59 -0.83 -14.79
CA VAL A 351 -5.98 -0.40 -13.52
C VAL A 351 -6.81 0.72 -12.89
N ASP A 352 -6.59 0.96 -11.60
CA ASP A 352 -7.23 2.07 -10.92
C ASP A 352 -6.66 3.41 -11.42
N PRO A 353 -7.47 4.48 -11.48
CA PRO A 353 -6.98 5.82 -11.81
C PRO A 353 -5.80 6.23 -10.93
N GLY A 354 -4.77 6.85 -11.52
CA GLY A 354 -3.57 7.26 -10.80
C GLY A 354 -2.58 6.14 -10.46
N THR A 355 -2.84 4.89 -10.90
CA THR A 355 -1.85 3.80 -10.85
C THR A 355 -0.56 4.21 -11.55
N GLU A 356 0.56 3.82 -10.97
CA GLU A 356 1.89 4.10 -11.52
C GLU A 356 2.27 3.06 -12.58
N VAL A 357 2.74 3.54 -13.73
CA VAL A 357 3.21 2.73 -14.86
C VAL A 357 4.72 2.92 -15.01
N SER A 358 5.46 1.82 -14.91
CA SER A 358 6.89 1.78 -15.20
C SER A 358 7.14 1.59 -16.68
N LEU A 359 8.09 2.35 -17.23
CA LEU A 359 8.51 2.28 -18.63
C LEU A 359 9.87 1.58 -18.75
N ALA A 360 9.96 0.64 -19.69
CA ALA A 360 11.21 0.15 -20.22
C ALA A 360 11.48 0.85 -21.57
N VAL A 361 12.63 1.47 -21.75
CA VAL A 361 12.97 2.25 -22.95
C VAL A 361 14.25 1.72 -23.58
N ARG A 362 14.29 1.64 -24.90
CA ARG A 362 15.49 1.27 -25.64
C ARG A 362 16.55 2.36 -25.47
N SER A 363 17.70 2.02 -24.92
CA SER A 363 18.88 2.86 -24.97
C SER A 363 19.68 2.66 -26.27
N SER A 364 20.63 3.57 -26.49
CA SER A 364 21.54 3.57 -27.66
C SER A 364 22.40 2.32 -27.73
#